data_AF-A0A2K4YGU6-F1
#
_entry.id   AF-A0A2K4YGU6-F1
#
_cell.length_a   1.000
_cell.length_b   1.000
_cell.length_c   1.000
_cell.angle_alpha   90.00
_cell.angle_beta   90.00
_cell.angle_gamma   90.00
#
_symmetry.space_group_name_H-M   'P 1'
#
loop_
_entity.id
_entity.type
_entity.pdbx_description
1 polymer ?
#
loop_
_entity_poly.entity_id
_entity_poly.type
_entity_poly.pdbx_seq_one_letter_code
_entity_poly.pdbx_strand_id
1 'polypeptide(L)'
;MTATKPNLWQRIGYAYGRRLPDSMRSWVANDLAGPGAIRRHMIRWAIPPLLVLAPFWLLPASLYVHTEMTVPLYAWALVVNFALNKVWRRHRLAVHGLDPNLVDVINRQKQARMHEDYARRYGPRPAEAEWQANSSPF
;
A
#
# COMPACT_ATOMS: atom_id res chain seq x y z
N MET A 1 -4.25 -28.80 10.25
CA MET A 1 -3.25 -27.99 9.50
C MET A 1 -3.87 -26.63 9.21
N THR A 2 -3.55 -25.59 9.97
CA THR A 2 -4.09 -24.25 9.72
C THR A 2 -3.50 -23.73 8.41
N ALA A 3 -4.34 -23.54 7.39
CA ALA A 3 -3.91 -23.00 6.12
C ALA A 3 -3.26 -21.63 6.32
N THR A 4 -1.99 -21.50 5.97
CA THR A 4 -1.20 -20.25 6.07
C THR A 4 -1.68 -19.18 5.07
N LYS A 5 -2.60 -19.51 4.17
CA LYS A 5 -3.12 -18.62 3.12
C LYS A 5 -4.63 -18.42 3.28
N PRO A 6 -5.13 -17.17 3.22
CA PRO A 6 -6.56 -16.89 3.31
C PRO A 6 -7.31 -17.31 2.04
N ASN A 7 -8.54 -17.80 2.22
CA ASN A 7 -9.48 -18.08 1.12
C ASN A 7 -9.96 -16.77 0.45
N LEU A 8 -10.57 -16.84 -0.73
CA LEU A 8 -11.08 -15.71 -1.49
C LEU A 8 -11.99 -14.79 -0.67
N TRP A 9 -12.98 -15.35 0.03
CA TRP A 9 -13.89 -14.57 0.89
C TRP A 9 -13.18 -13.91 2.06
N GLN A 10 -12.20 -14.59 2.66
CA GLN A 10 -11.36 -14.01 3.72
C GLN A 10 -10.49 -12.87 3.18
N ARG A 11 -9.99 -12.97 1.94
CA ARG A 11 -9.22 -11.91 1.27
C ARG A 11 -10.08 -10.70 0.95
N ILE A 12 -11.30 -10.90 0.47
CA ILE A 12 -12.26 -9.81 0.18
C ILE A 12 -12.64 -9.12 1.48
N GLY A 13 -13.08 -9.87 2.50
CA GLY A 13 -13.39 -9.32 3.81
C GLY A 13 -12.18 -8.58 4.41
N TYR A 14 -10.99 -9.17 4.31
CA TYR A 14 -9.75 -8.55 4.76
C TYR A 14 -9.44 -7.22 4.06
N ALA A 15 -9.62 -7.16 2.74
CA ALA A 15 -9.39 -5.95 1.96
C ALA A 15 -10.27 -4.79 2.46
N TYR A 16 -11.51 -5.09 2.82
CA TYR A 16 -12.52 -4.11 3.24
C TYR A 16 -12.68 -3.98 4.78
N GLY A 17 -11.71 -4.46 5.56
CA GLY A 17 -11.61 -4.12 7.00
C GLY A 17 -11.72 -5.29 7.98
N ARG A 18 -12.09 -6.50 7.52
CA ARG A 18 -12.15 -7.67 8.41
C ARG A 18 -10.76 -8.08 8.88
N ARG A 19 -10.62 -8.36 10.17
CA ARG A 19 -9.40 -8.94 10.74
C ARG A 19 -9.32 -10.43 10.39
N LEU A 20 -8.20 -10.87 9.80
CA LEU A 20 -7.85 -12.28 9.62
C LEU A 20 -7.44 -12.96 10.94
N PRO A 21 -7.65 -14.28 11.08
CA PRO A 21 -7.19 -15.06 12.23
C PRO A 21 -5.68 -14.96 12.46
N ASP A 22 -5.25 -15.11 13.71
CA ASP A 22 -3.85 -14.97 14.10
C ASP A 22 -2.92 -16.03 13.48
N SER A 23 -3.45 -17.19 13.08
CA SER A 23 -2.71 -18.21 12.33
C SER A 23 -2.21 -17.73 10.95
N MET A 24 -2.74 -16.63 10.42
CA MET A 24 -2.37 -16.05 9.12
C MET A 24 -1.51 -14.78 9.25
N ARG A 25 -0.95 -14.47 10.44
CA ARG A 25 -0.12 -13.27 10.67
C ARG A 25 1.08 -13.16 9.74
N SER A 26 1.75 -14.26 9.42
CA SER A 26 2.88 -14.28 8.48
C SER A 26 2.46 -13.87 7.06
N TRP A 27 1.27 -14.29 6.62
CA TRP A 27 0.70 -13.86 5.34
C TRP A 27 0.36 -12.36 5.36
N VAL A 28 -0.23 -11.86 6.44
CA VAL A 28 -0.54 -10.44 6.61
C VAL A 28 0.72 -9.59 6.61
N ALA A 29 1.77 -10.01 7.31
CA ALA A 29 3.06 -9.33 7.32
C ALA A 29 3.63 -9.23 5.89
N ASN A 30 3.62 -10.31 5.13
CA ASN A 30 4.07 -10.30 3.73
C ASN A 30 3.15 -9.47 2.81
N ASP A 31 1.85 -9.44 3.07
CA ASP A 31 0.91 -8.65 2.28
C ASP A 31 1.11 -7.14 2.51
N LEU A 32 1.27 -6.74 3.78
CA LEU A 32 1.37 -5.34 4.18
C LEU A 32 2.79 -4.80 4.09
N ALA A 33 3.82 -5.58 4.37
CA ALA A 33 5.22 -5.13 4.38
C ALA A 33 6.04 -5.68 3.21
N GLY A 34 5.56 -6.71 2.51
CA GLY A 34 6.29 -7.37 1.42
C GLY A 34 6.36 -6.59 0.10
N PRO A 35 7.15 -7.06 -0.88
CA PRO A 35 7.34 -6.39 -2.16
C PRO A 35 5.99 -6.25 -2.89
N GLY A 36 5.74 -5.06 -3.44
CA GLY A 36 4.49 -4.75 -4.13
C GLY A 36 3.28 -4.54 -3.22
N ALA A 37 3.46 -4.32 -1.91
CA ALA A 37 2.37 -3.98 -0.98
C ALA A 37 1.55 -2.78 -1.45
N ILE A 38 2.21 -1.72 -1.93
CA ILE A 38 1.56 -0.52 -2.49
C ILE A 38 0.69 -0.91 -3.69
N ARG A 39 1.24 -1.68 -4.64
CA ARG A 39 0.50 -2.13 -5.83
C ARG A 39 -0.76 -2.94 -5.46
N ARG A 40 -0.64 -3.88 -4.51
CA ARG A 40 -1.79 -4.68 -4.03
C ARG A 40 -2.85 -3.81 -3.36
N HIS A 41 -2.42 -2.84 -2.56
CA HIS A 41 -3.33 -1.89 -1.92
C HIS A 41 -4.07 -1.06 -2.98
N MET A 42 -3.35 -0.49 -3.96
CA MET A 42 -3.95 0.29 -5.05
C MET A 42 -4.95 -0.49 -5.88
N ILE A 43 -4.63 -1.73 -6.26
CA ILE A 43 -5.58 -2.57 -7.01
C ILE A 43 -6.86 -2.82 -6.20
N ARG A 44 -6.76 -3.08 -4.90
CA ARG A 44 -7.94 -3.33 -4.05
C ARG A 44 -8.79 -2.08 -3.89
N TRP A 45 -8.17 -0.92 -3.71
CA TRP A 45 -8.87 0.33 -3.47
C TRP A 45 -9.33 1.07 -4.73
N ALA A 46 -8.87 0.63 -5.90
CA ALA A 46 -9.44 1.05 -7.20
C ALA A 46 -10.83 0.46 -7.44
N ILE A 47 -11.17 -0.68 -6.83
CA ILE A 47 -12.43 -1.40 -7.10
C ILE A 47 -13.67 -0.65 -6.56
N PRO A 48 -13.73 -0.17 -5.29
CA PRO A 48 -14.91 0.53 -4.78
C PRO A 48 -15.35 1.75 -5.60
N PRO A 49 -14.48 2.72 -5.93
CA PRO A 49 -14.92 3.89 -6.70
C PRO A 49 -15.35 3.47 -8.12
N LEU A 50 -14.73 2.46 -8.72
CA LEU A 50 -15.20 1.92 -10.00
C LEU A 50 -16.62 1.37 -9.91
N LEU A 51 -16.94 0.61 -8.87
CA LEU A 51 -18.29 0.05 -8.67
C LEU A 51 -19.33 1.14 -8.43
N VAL A 52 -18.97 2.22 -7.73
CA VAL A 52 -19.86 3.37 -7.48
C VAL A 52 -20.09 4.18 -8.76
N LEU A 53 -19.07 4.33 -9.61
CA LEU A 53 -19.14 5.13 -10.83
C LEU A 53 -19.70 4.36 -12.03
N ALA A 54 -19.59 3.03 -12.06
CA ALA A 54 -20.04 2.19 -13.17
C ALA A 54 -21.51 2.39 -13.58
N PRO A 55 -22.49 2.56 -12.67
CA PRO A 55 -23.88 2.80 -13.05
C PRO A 55 -24.10 4.08 -13.87
N PHE A 56 -23.26 5.12 -13.68
CA PHE A 56 -23.38 6.37 -14.44
C PHE A 56 -23.10 6.19 -15.94
N TRP A 57 -22.40 5.11 -16.32
CA TRP A 57 -22.12 4.75 -17.70
C TRP A 57 -23.30 4.07 -18.41
N LEU A 58 -24.36 3.71 -17.67
CA LEU A 58 -25.61 3.17 -18.25
C LEU A 58 -26.57 4.28 -18.72
N LEU A 59 -26.31 5.53 -18.33
CA LEU A 59 -27.11 6.68 -18.74
C LEU A 59 -26.80 7.03 -20.20
N PRO A 60 -27.80 7.44 -21.00
CA PRO A 60 -27.58 7.87 -22.37
C PRO A 60 -26.87 9.23 -22.37
N ALA A 61 -25.54 9.23 -22.47
CA ALA A 61 -24.72 10.42 -22.65
C ALA A 61 -23.56 10.16 -23.62
N SER A 62 -22.89 11.23 -24.05
CA SER A 62 -21.69 11.08 -24.88
C SER A 62 -20.53 10.56 -24.04
N LEU A 63 -19.58 9.87 -24.68
CA LEU A 63 -18.35 9.42 -24.03
C LEU A 63 -17.59 10.58 -23.35
N TYR A 64 -17.62 11.75 -23.97
CA TYR A 64 -17.03 12.96 -23.42
C TYR A 64 -17.64 13.33 -22.07
N VAL A 65 -18.97 13.40 -21.98
CA VAL A 65 -19.70 13.72 -20.74
C VAL A 65 -19.44 12.67 -19.65
N HIS A 66 -19.46 11.38 -19.98
CA HIS A 66 -19.13 10.33 -19.02
C HIS A 66 -17.71 10.49 -18.45
N THR A 67 -16.76 10.86 -19.30
CA THR A 67 -15.36 11.02 -18.90
C THR A 67 -15.18 12.23 -17.99
N GLU A 68 -15.76 13.38 -18.34
CA GLU A 68 -15.72 14.59 -17.51
C GLU A 68 -16.31 14.39 -16.11
N MET A 69 -17.41 13.63 -16.02
CA MET A 69 -18.09 13.42 -14.74
C MET A 69 -17.40 12.37 -13.86
N THR A 70 -16.86 11.30 -14.46
CA THR A 70 -16.36 10.14 -13.69
C THR A 70 -14.85 10.12 -13.49
N VAL A 71 -14.05 10.57 -14.46
CA VAL A 71 -12.58 10.47 -14.39
C VAL A 71 -11.99 11.36 -13.29
N PRO A 72 -12.39 12.63 -13.12
CA PRO A 72 -11.84 13.45 -12.04
C PRO A 72 -12.10 12.87 -10.66
N LEU A 73 -13.31 12.34 -10.42
CA LEU A 73 -13.67 11.70 -9.16
C LEU A 73 -12.87 10.41 -8.93
N TYR A 74 -12.75 9.57 -9.96
CA TYR A 74 -11.98 8.33 -9.89
C TYR A 74 -10.49 8.60 -9.63
N ALA A 75 -9.89 9.52 -10.39
CA ALA A 75 -8.51 9.93 -10.23
C ALA A 75 -8.26 10.50 -8.82
N TRP A 76 -9.14 11.39 -8.35
CA TRP A 76 -9.05 11.94 -7.00
C TRP A 76 -9.08 10.85 -5.93
N ALA A 77 -10.00 9.89 -6.04
CA ALA A 77 -10.06 8.74 -5.12
C ALA A 77 -8.74 7.95 -5.12
N LEU A 78 -8.11 7.72 -6.27
CA LEU A 78 -6.82 7.03 -6.33
C LEU A 78 -5.69 7.83 -5.67
N VAL A 79 -5.64 9.15 -5.86
CA VAL A 79 -4.64 10.02 -5.22
C VAL A 79 -4.79 9.98 -3.70
N VAL A 80 -6.01 10.12 -3.18
CA VAL A 80 -6.28 10.04 -1.73
C VAL A 80 -5.88 8.68 -1.17
N ASN A 81 -6.24 7.58 -1.86
CA ASN A 81 -5.83 6.24 -1.44
C ASN A 81 -4.31 6.08 -1.45
N PHE A 82 -3.61 6.61 -2.45
CA PHE A 82 -2.16 6.57 -2.51
C PHE A 82 -1.52 7.30 -1.34
N ALA A 83 -2.02 8.49 -1.00
CA ALA A 83 -1.54 9.28 0.14
C ALA A 83 -1.79 8.57 1.49
N LEU A 84 -2.96 7.95 1.67
CA LEU A 84 -3.34 7.29 2.92
C LEU A 84 -2.76 5.87 3.07
N ASN A 85 -2.25 5.27 2.00
CA ASN A 85 -1.76 3.89 1.97
C ASN A 85 -0.77 3.57 3.10
N LYS A 86 0.20 4.46 3.39
CA LYS A 86 1.19 4.23 4.47
C LYS A 86 0.53 4.18 5.85
N VAL A 87 -0.34 5.16 6.14
CA VAL A 87 -1.08 5.25 7.42
C VAL A 87 -1.97 4.03 7.60
N TRP A 88 -2.72 3.66 6.55
CA TRP A 88 -3.59 2.49 6.57
C TRP A 88 -2.80 1.20 6.81
N ARG A 89 -1.68 0.99 6.13
CA ARG A 89 -0.84 -0.22 6.30
C ARG A 89 -0.28 -0.31 7.73
N ARG A 90 0.20 0.80 8.30
CA ARG A 90 0.67 0.87 9.69
C ARG A 90 -0.44 0.51 10.68
N HIS A 91 -1.63 1.11 10.51
CA HIS A 91 -2.79 0.80 11.33
C HIS A 91 -3.17 -0.69 11.22
N ARG A 92 -3.18 -1.25 10.01
CA ARG A 92 -3.50 -2.66 9.80
C ARG A 92 -2.50 -3.61 10.45
N LEU A 93 -1.21 -3.31 10.43
CA LEU A 93 -0.21 -4.08 11.17
C LEU A 93 -0.51 -4.07 12.67
N ALA A 94 -0.82 -2.90 13.23
CA ALA A 94 -1.18 -2.75 14.63
C ALA A 94 -2.43 -3.57 15.02
N VAL A 95 -3.48 -3.56 14.18
CA VAL A 95 -4.70 -4.38 14.37
C VAL A 95 -4.40 -5.88 14.43
N HIS A 96 -3.33 -6.32 13.76
CA HIS A 96 -2.87 -7.70 13.74
C HIS A 96 -1.80 -8.01 14.80
N GLY A 97 -1.46 -7.06 15.68
CA GLY A 97 -0.42 -7.21 16.71
C GLY A 97 0.99 -7.33 16.13
N LEU A 98 1.22 -6.78 14.93
CA LEU A 98 2.51 -6.74 14.25
C LEU A 98 3.15 -5.35 14.42
N ASP A 99 4.48 -5.29 14.38
CA ASP A 99 5.21 -4.02 14.45
C ASP A 99 4.84 -3.10 13.25
N PRO A 100 4.27 -1.91 13.50
CA PRO A 100 3.91 -0.96 12.44
C PRO A 100 5.11 -0.50 11.60
N ASN A 101 6.33 -0.55 12.14
CA ASN A 101 7.54 -0.15 11.44
C ASN A 101 7.97 -1.14 10.35
N LEU A 102 7.34 -2.33 10.27
CA LEU A 102 7.57 -3.29 9.17
C LEU A 102 7.28 -2.67 7.79
N VAL A 103 6.41 -1.66 7.72
CA VAL A 103 6.15 -0.90 6.47
C VAL A 103 7.41 -0.31 5.87
N ASP A 104 8.37 0.10 6.70
CA ASP A 104 9.57 0.82 6.29
C ASP A 104 10.75 -0.13 6.03
N VAL A 105 10.67 -1.41 6.40
CA VAL A 105 11.78 -2.38 6.29
C VAL A 105 12.22 -2.58 4.84
N ILE A 106 11.30 -2.69 3.88
CA ILE A 106 11.68 -2.83 2.46
C ILE A 106 12.34 -1.55 1.94
N ASN A 107 11.81 -0.38 2.30
CA ASN A 107 12.42 0.89 1.90
C ASN A 107 13.83 0.98 2.49
N ARG A 108 14.01 0.64 3.78
CA ARG A 108 15.33 0.57 4.43
C ARG A 108 16.27 -0.39 3.73
N GLN A 109 15.84 -1.60 3.37
CA GLN A 109 16.68 -2.55 2.64
C GLN A 109 17.07 -2.04 1.24
N LYS A 110 16.15 -1.41 0.52
CA LYS A 110 16.44 -0.82 -0.79
C LYS A 110 17.43 0.34 -0.67
N GLN A 111 17.24 1.21 0.32
CA GLN A 111 18.16 2.32 0.60
C GLN A 111 19.53 1.80 1.07
N ALA A 112 19.59 0.78 1.91
CA ALA A 112 20.84 0.16 2.36
C ALA A 112 21.69 -0.33 1.18
N ARG A 113 21.09 -1.00 0.19
CA ARG A 113 21.81 -1.38 -1.05
C ARG A 113 22.35 -0.17 -1.80
N MET A 114 21.57 0.91 -1.91
CA MET A 114 22.05 2.14 -2.56
C MET A 114 23.18 2.80 -1.75
N HIS A 115 23.12 2.76 -0.42
CA HIS A 115 24.16 3.28 0.46
C HIS A 115 25.45 2.46 0.35
N GLU A 116 25.36 1.13 0.28
CA GLU A 116 26.49 0.23 0.06
C GLU A 116 27.15 0.47 -1.31
N ASP A 117 26.35 0.56 -2.38
CA ASP A 117 26.85 0.84 -3.73
C ASP A 117 27.49 2.23 -3.83
N TYR A 118 26.89 3.24 -3.17
CA TYR A 118 27.47 4.57 -3.08
C TYR A 118 28.81 4.54 -2.34
N ALA A 119 28.87 3.89 -1.17
CA ALA A 119 30.08 3.78 -0.37
C ALA A 119 31.21 3.06 -1.11
N ARG A 120 30.88 2.05 -1.93
CA ARG A 120 31.84 1.35 -2.77
C ARG A 120 32.44 2.23 -3.87
N ARG A 121 31.66 3.16 -4.43
CA ARG A 121 32.09 4.03 -5.55
C ARG A 121 32.76 5.32 -5.10
N TYR A 122 32.29 5.91 -4.01
CA TYR A 122 32.67 7.26 -3.58
C TYR A 122 33.29 7.31 -2.17
N GLY A 123 33.38 6.17 -1.48
CA GLY A 123 33.85 6.08 -0.10
C GLY A 123 32.73 6.28 0.93
N PRO A 124 33.01 5.97 2.21
CA PRO A 124 32.02 6.11 3.28
C PRO A 124 31.58 7.57 3.43
N ARG A 125 30.29 7.77 3.71
CA ARG A 125 29.74 9.11 3.95
C ARG A 125 30.33 9.67 5.25
N PRO A 126 30.76 10.94 5.31
CA PRO A 126 31.25 11.52 6.56
C PRO A 126 30.17 11.49 7.63
N ALA A 127 30.58 11.33 8.90
CA ALA A 127 29.68 11.21 10.05
C ALA A 127 28.76 12.43 10.21
N GLU A 128 29.23 13.61 9.81
CA GLU A 128 28.42 14.83 9.75
C GLU A 128 27.27 14.78 8.74
N ALA A 129 27.11 13.73 7.93
CA ALA A 129 25.97 13.59 7.03
C ALA A 129 24.84 12.71 7.62
N GLU A 130 25.02 12.16 8.83
CA GLU A 130 23.98 11.35 9.48
C GLU A 130 22.72 12.16 9.82
N TRP A 131 22.83 13.46 10.11
CA TRP A 131 21.64 14.32 10.31
C TRP A 131 20.80 14.48 9.03
N GLN A 132 21.39 14.24 7.85
CA GLN A 132 20.67 14.23 6.56
C GLN A 132 20.05 12.88 6.23
N ALA A 133 20.27 11.84 7.05
CA ALA A 133 19.60 10.55 6.92
C ALA A 133 18.12 10.75 7.30
N ASN A 134 17.37 11.32 6.36
CA ASN A 134 16.02 11.76 6.56
C ASN A 134 15.14 10.57 6.96
N SER A 135 14.66 10.58 8.19
CA SER A 135 13.59 9.71 8.67
C SER A 135 12.27 10.24 8.09
N SER A 136 12.11 10.09 6.77
CA SER A 136 10.94 10.63 6.05
C SER A 136 9.65 10.28 6.79
N PRO A 137 8.93 11.29 7.33
CA PRO A 137 7.64 11.06 7.96
C PRO A 137 6.61 10.59 6.92
N PHE A 138 6.85 10.90 5.64
CA PHE A 138 6.02 10.57 4.48
C PHE A 138 6.51 9.30 3.77
#